data_AF-A0A238W5M0-F1
#
_entry.id   AF-A0A238W5M0-F1
#
_cell.length_a   1.000
_cell.length_b   1.000
_cell.length_c   1.000
_cell.angle_alpha   90.00
_cell.angle_beta   90.00
_cell.angle_gamma   90.00
#
_symmetry.space_group_name_H-M   'P 1'
#
loop_
_entity.id
_entity.type
_entity.pdbx_description
1 polymer ?
#
loop_
_entity_poly.entity_id
_entity_poly.type
_entity_poly.pdbx_seq_one_letter_code
_entity_poly.pdbx_strand_id
1 'polypeptide(L)' 'MKALPDGRALLKRVNTMSTIEMNRGLAVGGIGNVVANLISMLSAWNDARVTRRELSRLSDRELDDIGLCRGDIQAVARSF' A
#
# COMPACT_ATOMS: atom_id res chain seq x y z
N MET A 1 51.86 25.20 27.17
CA MET A 1 52.10 24.10 26.21
C MET A 1 50.77 23.39 25.96
N LYS A 2 50.08 23.67 24.83
CA LYS A 2 48.76 23.11 24.53
C LYS A 2 48.96 21.91 23.60
N ALA A 3 48.65 20.71 24.09
CA ALA A 3 48.78 19.47 23.32
C ALA A 3 47.89 19.53 22.07
N LEU A 4 48.47 19.30 20.90
CA LEU A 4 47.76 19.27 19.62
C LEU A 4 46.98 17.94 19.55
N PRO A 5 45.67 17.95 19.28
CA PRO A 5 44.86 16.74 19.32
C PRO A 5 45.24 15.76 18.21
N ASP A 6 45.46 14.49 18.60
CA ASP A 6 45.80 13.39 17.70
C ASP A 6 44.81 13.26 16.54
N GLY A 7 45.32 13.29 15.30
CA GLY A 7 44.54 13.14 14.07
C GLY A 7 43.74 11.83 13.96
N ARG A 8 44.02 10.86 14.85
CA ARG A 8 43.26 9.61 14.99
C ARG A 8 41.84 9.84 15.53
N ALA A 9 41.60 10.90 16.30
CA ALA A 9 40.28 11.27 16.79
C ALA A 9 39.39 11.87 15.67
N LEU A 10 40.00 12.43 14.62
CA LEU A 10 39.28 12.99 13.48
C LEU A 10 38.83 11.89 12.49
N LEU A 11 39.59 10.80 12.38
CA LEU A 11 39.23 9.67 11.50
C LEU A 11 38.05 8.83 12.03
N LYS A 12 37.84 8.76 13.35
CA LYS A 12 36.67 8.06 13.92
C LYS A 12 35.33 8.77 13.68
N ARG A 13 35.35 10.06 13.33
CA ARG A 13 34.14 10.87 13.18
C ARG A 13 33.60 10.91 11.75
N VAL A 14 34.40 10.48 10.77
CA VAL A 14 34.01 10.41 9.35
C VAL A 14 33.44 9.03 8.97
N ASN A 15 33.75 7.97 9.73
CA ASN A 15 33.44 6.59 9.32
C ASN A 15 32.16 5.97 9.94
N THR A 16 31.25 6.75 10.54
CA THR A 16 29.99 6.22 11.12
C THR A 16 28.75 6.52 10.30
N MET A 17 28.87 7.29 9.21
CA MET A 17 27.73 7.64 8.35
C MET A 17 27.97 7.15 6.92
N SER A 18 28.32 5.86 6.80
CA SER A 18 28.21 5.12 5.53
C SER A 18 26.78 4.62 5.38
N THR A 19 25.91 5.55 5.00
CA THR A 19 24.82 5.40 4.03
C THR A 19 24.01 4.09 4.04
N ILE A 20 23.39 3.72 5.16
CA ILE A 20 22.14 2.92 5.16
C ILE A 20 20.92 3.88 5.14
N GLU A 21 21.04 5.04 4.47
CA GLU A 21 20.00 6.08 4.44
C GLU A 21 19.55 6.48 3.03
N MET A 22 19.68 5.59 2.04
CA MET A 22 19.21 5.88 0.68
C MET A 22 18.32 4.78 0.10
N ASN A 23 17.34 4.27 0.85
CA ASN A 23 16.22 3.55 0.22
C ASN A 23 14.90 3.54 1.01
N ARG A 24 14.57 4.61 1.74
CA ARG A 24 13.20 4.78 2.27
C ARG A 24 12.37 5.81 1.50
N GLY A 25 12.99 6.59 0.61
CA GLY A 25 12.33 7.65 -0.17
C GLY A 25 12.08 7.35 -1.65
N LEU A 26 12.78 6.38 -2.27
CA LEU A 26 12.65 6.11 -3.72
C LEU A 26 11.40 5.30 -4.09
N ALA A 27 10.75 4.65 -3.12
CA ALA A 27 9.44 4.05 -3.32
C ALA A 27 8.29 5.08 -3.30
N VAL A 28 8.54 6.36 -2.93
CA VAL A 28 7.46 7.34 -2.66
C VAL A 28 7.19 8.31 -3.83
N GLY A 29 7.88 8.22 -4.98
CA GLY A 29 7.64 9.19 -6.07
C GLY A 29 7.91 8.79 -7.52
N GLY A 30 8.28 7.54 -7.81
CA GLY A 30 8.64 7.09 -9.16
C GLY A 30 7.55 6.31 -9.91
N ILE A 31 7.89 5.78 -11.11
CA ILE A 31 7.06 4.85 -11.91
C ILE A 31 6.52 3.67 -11.07
N GLY A 32 7.27 3.24 -10.05
CA GLY A 32 6.82 2.23 -9.09
C GLY A 32 5.51 2.59 -8.37
N ASN A 33 5.29 3.85 -8.02
CA ASN A 33 4.02 4.30 -7.43
C ASN A 33 2.87 4.31 -8.45
N VAL A 34 3.14 4.65 -9.72
CA VAL A 34 2.12 4.62 -10.77
C VAL A 34 1.69 3.16 -11.02
N VAL A 35 2.64 2.24 -11.13
CA VAL A 35 2.35 0.81 -11.30
C VAL A 35 1.62 0.25 -10.07
N ALA A 36 2.07 0.60 -8.86
CA ALA A 36 1.38 0.20 -7.63
C ALA A 36 -0.07 0.70 -7.60
N ASN A 37 -0.31 1.98 -7.92
CA ASN A 37 -1.65 2.55 -7.98
C ASN A 37 -2.53 1.86 -9.05
N LEU A 38 -1.98 1.55 -10.22
CA LEU A 38 -2.72 0.82 -11.27
C LEU A 38 -3.10 -0.60 -10.79
N ILE A 39 -2.17 -1.32 -10.17
CA ILE A 39 -2.45 -2.64 -9.60
C ILE A 39 -3.54 -2.55 -8.52
N SER A 40 -3.46 -1.55 -7.63
CA SER A 40 -4.50 -1.32 -6.61
C SER A 40 -5.87 -1.02 -7.23
N MET A 41 -5.94 -0.19 -8.27
CA MET A 41 -7.19 0.09 -8.98
C MET A 41 -7.76 -1.15 -9.68
N LEU A 42 -6.91 -1.98 -10.29
CA LEU A 42 -7.31 -3.22 -10.94
C LEU A 42 -7.81 -4.24 -9.92
N SER A 43 -7.15 -4.34 -8.76
CA SER A 43 -7.59 -5.20 -7.65
C SER A 43 -8.97 -4.77 -7.16
N ALA A 44 -9.16 -3.49 -6.82
CA ALA A 44 -10.45 -2.98 -6.36
C ALA A 44 -11.56 -3.21 -7.39
N TRP A 45 -11.29 -3.00 -8.68
CA TRP A 45 -12.26 -3.30 -9.72
C TRP A 45 -12.58 -4.80 -9.83
N ASN A 46 -11.58 -5.66 -9.66
CA ASN A 46 -11.79 -7.10 -9.65
C ASN A 46 -12.64 -7.53 -8.45
N ASP A 47 -12.30 -7.04 -7.26
CA ASP A 47 -13.01 -7.35 -6.01
C ASP A 47 -14.48 -6.92 -6.12
N ALA A 48 -14.73 -5.71 -6.63
CA ALA A 48 -16.09 -5.25 -6.93
C ALA A 48 -16.85 -6.19 -7.88
N ARG A 49 -16.20 -6.68 -8.95
CA ARG A 49 -16.83 -7.61 -9.89
C ARG A 49 -17.08 -8.99 -9.29
N VAL A 50 -16.15 -9.50 -8.48
CA VAL A 50 -16.28 -10.78 -7.78
C VAL A 50 -17.42 -10.70 -6.78
N THR A 51 -17.44 -9.70 -5.91
CA THR A 51 -18.51 -9.47 -4.94
C THR A 51 -19.87 -9.38 -5.62
N ARG A 52 -19.97 -8.58 -6.71
CA ARG A 52 -21.22 -8.51 -7.50
C ARG A 52 -21.64 -9.88 -8.04
N ARG A 53 -20.68 -10.68 -8.53
CA ARG A 53 -20.96 -12.01 -9.09
C ARG A 53 -21.44 -12.98 -8.03
N GLU A 54 -20.79 -13.02 -6.88
CA GLU A 54 -21.18 -13.91 -5.77
C GLU A 54 -22.54 -13.51 -5.21
N LEU A 55 -22.79 -12.22 -4.95
CA LEU A 55 -24.11 -11.75 -4.50
C LEU A 55 -25.20 -12.00 -5.55
N SER A 56 -24.89 -11.86 -6.84
CA SER A 56 -25.86 -12.12 -7.91
C SER A 56 -26.23 -13.61 -8.07
N ARG A 57 -25.41 -14.53 -7.52
CA ARG A 57 -25.69 -15.97 -7.52
C ARG A 57 -26.66 -16.37 -6.41
N LEU A 58 -26.75 -15.58 -5.35
CA LEU A 58 -27.71 -15.80 -4.28
C LEU A 58 -29.14 -15.58 -4.76
N SER A 59 -30.06 -16.35 -4.18
CA SER A 59 -31.49 -16.15 -4.32
C SER A 59 -31.96 -14.92 -3.54
N ASP A 60 -33.17 -14.44 -3.85
CA ASP A 60 -33.72 -13.24 -3.20
C ASP A 60 -33.92 -13.45 -1.69
N ARG A 61 -34.20 -14.68 -1.26
CA ARG A 61 -34.30 -15.04 0.17
C ARG A 61 -32.93 -15.05 0.84
N GLU A 62 -31.90 -15.61 0.19
CA GLU A 62 -30.54 -15.60 0.76
C GLU A 62 -29.97 -14.18 0.87
N LEU A 63 -30.35 -13.29 -0.05
CA LEU A 63 -30.04 -11.86 0.06
C LEU A 63 -30.80 -11.22 1.23
N ASP A 64 -32.08 -11.55 1.41
CA ASP A 64 -32.90 -11.07 2.53
C ASP A 64 -32.35 -11.54 3.89
N ASP A 65 -31.86 -12.78 3.98
CA ASP A 65 -31.25 -13.34 5.18
C ASP A 65 -30.00 -12.55 5.65
N ILE A 66 -29.29 -11.92 4.71
CA ILE A 66 -28.15 -11.02 5.01
C ILE A 66 -28.54 -9.53 4.97
N GLY A 67 -29.82 -9.21 4.85
CA GLY A 67 -30.37 -7.86 4.88
C GLY A 67 -30.10 -7.03 3.61
N LEU A 68 -29.96 -7.68 2.45
CA LEU A 68 -29.74 -7.04 1.16
C LEU A 68 -30.91 -7.28 0.19
N CYS A 69 -31.16 -6.34 -0.70
CA CYS A 69 -31.98 -6.57 -1.89
C CYS A 69 -31.13 -6.60 -3.17
N ARG A 70 -31.67 -7.10 -4.30
CA ARG A 70 -30.96 -7.11 -5.59
C ARG A 70 -30.44 -5.73 -6.02
N GLY A 71 -31.15 -4.66 -5.65
CA GLY A 71 -30.75 -3.28 -5.94
C GLY A 71 -29.47 -2.86 -5.21
N ASP A 72 -29.24 -3.38 -4.01
CA ASP A 72 -28.10 -3.01 -3.16
C ASP A 72 -26.79 -3.64 -3.63
N ILE A 73 -26.85 -4.74 -4.40
CA ILE A 73 -25.67 -5.47 -4.87
C ILE A 73 -24.66 -4.54 -5.55
N GLN A 74 -25.13 -3.58 -6.36
CA GLN A 74 -24.23 -2.65 -7.04
C GLN A 74 -23.57 -1.67 -6.06
N ALA A 75 -24.31 -1.19 -5.07
CA ALA A 75 -23.78 -0.28 -4.05
C ALA A 75 -22.74 -1.00 -3.19
N VAL A 76 -23.07 -2.19 -2.68
CA VAL A 76 -22.18 -3.04 -1.88
C VAL A 76 -20.91 -3.40 -2.66
N ALA A 77 -21.04 -3.81 -3.92
CA ALA A 77 -19.89 -4.15 -4.75
C ALA A 77 -18.91 -3.00 -4.96
N ARG A 78 -19.34 -1.73 -4.92
CA ARG A 78 -18.44 -0.57 -5.08
C ARG A 78 -17.76 -0.13 -3.77
N SER A 79 -18.17 -0.71 -2.64
CA SER A 79 -17.64 -0.40 -1.32
C SER A 79 -16.43 -1.25 -0.92
N PHE A 80 -16.08 -2.25 -1.74
CA PHE A 80 -14.88 -3.08 -1.62
C PHE A 80 -13.81 -2.58 -2.59
#